data_AF-A0A2E7F7L1-F1
#
_entry.id   AF-A0A2E7F7L1-F1
#
_cell.length_a   1.000
_cell.length_b   1.000
_cell.length_c   1.000
_cell.angle_alpha   90.00
_cell.angle_beta   90.00
_cell.angle_gamma   90.00
#
_symmetry.space_group_name_H-M   'P 1'
#
loop_
_entity.id
_entity.type
_entity.pdbx_description
1 polymer ?
#
loop_
_entity_poly.entity_id
_entity_poly.type
_entity_poly.pdbx_seq_one_letter_code
_entity_poly.pdbx_strand_id
1 'polypeptide(L)' 'MLTYIIRRLLLIPIVLLGIMVVNFFIIQIAPGGPVEQAIAQISGTAVDAT' A
#
# COMPACT_ATOMS: atom_id res chain seq x y z
N MET A 1 -5.61 4.92 -34.05
CA MET A 1 -5.56 5.72 -32.81
C MET A 1 -6.17 4.99 -31.61
N LEU A 2 -7.42 4.50 -31.70
CA LEU A 2 -8.11 3.78 -30.60
C LEU A 2 -7.32 2.56 -30.06
N THR A 3 -6.79 1.71 -30.94
CA THR A 3 -5.97 0.53 -30.56
C THR A 3 -4.67 0.91 -29.81
N TYR A 4 -4.06 2.04 -30.17
CA TYR A 4 -2.87 2.56 -29.49
C TYR A 4 -3.22 3.08 -28.09
N ILE A 5 -4.35 3.79 -27.97
CA ILE A 5 -4.86 4.29 -26.69
C ILE A 5 -5.21 3.12 -25.76
N ILE A 6 -5.92 2.10 -26.26
CA ILE A 6 -6.26 0.90 -25.47
C ILE A 6 -5.00 0.16 -25.02
N ARG A 7 -4.01 -0.05 -25.90
CA ARG A 7 -2.72 -0.64 -25.52
C ARG A 7 -2.03 0.15 -24.42
N ARG A 8 -2.07 1.49 -24.51
CA ARG A 8 -1.47 2.36 -23.50
C ARG A 8 -2.21 2.28 -22.16
N LEU A 9 -3.54 2.23 -22.20
CA LEU A 9 -4.40 2.16 -21.01
C LEU A 9 -4.25 0.81 -20.27
N LEU A 10 -4.09 -0.29 -21.02
CA LEU A 10 -3.83 -1.62 -20.46
C LEU A 10 -2.47 -1.73 -19.75
N LEU A 11 -1.50 -0.90 -20.14
CA LEU A 11 -0.17 -0.88 -19.51
C LEU A 11 -0.16 -0.08 -18.19
N ILE A 12 -1.10 0.84 -17.99
CA ILE A 12 -1.20 1.65 -16.75
C ILE A 12 -1.37 0.78 -15.50
N PRO A 13 -2.35 -0.15 -15.40
CA PRO A 13 -2.52 -0.96 -14.20
C PRO A 13 -1.29 -1.84 -13.93
N ILE A 14 -0.56 -2.29 -14.96
CA ILE A 14 0.68 -3.05 -14.80
C ILE A 14 1.75 -2.20 -14.12
N VAL A 15 1.93 -0.95 -14.56
CA VAL A 15 2.88 -0.02 -13.94
C VAL A 15 2.46 0.34 -12.52
N LEU A 16 1.17 0.63 -12.30
CA LEU A 16 0.63 0.94 -10.99
C LEU A 16 0.82 -0.23 -10.01
N LEU A 17 0.59 -1.46 -10.44
CA LEU A 17 0.81 -2.65 -9.62
C LEU A 17 2.29 -2.81 -9.28
N GLY A 18 3.19 -2.59 -10.25
CA GLY A 18 4.64 -2.61 -10.03
C GLY A 18 5.08 -1.64 -8.94
N ILE A 19 4.66 -0.37 -9.01
CA ILE A 19 5.04 0.63 -7.99
C ILE A 19 4.39 0.36 -6.63
N MET A 20 3.15 -0.13 -6.61
CA MET A 20 2.44 -0.46 -5.37
C MET A 20 3.13 -1.59 -4.63
N VAL A 21 3.55 -2.65 -5.35
CA VAL A 21 4.27 -3.78 -4.77
C VAL A 21 5.62 -3.34 -4.22
N VAL A 22 6.40 -2.57 -4.98
CA VAL A 22 7.69 -2.04 -4.49
C VAL A 22 7.50 -1.19 -3.24
N ASN A 23 6.53 -0.28 -3.26
CA ASN A 23 6.24 0.58 -2.12
C ASN A 23 5.79 -0.21 -0.89
N PHE A 24 4.98 -1.26 -1.08
CA PHE A 24 4.57 -2.19 -0.04
C PHE A 24 5.77 -2.88 0.62
N PHE A 25 6.72 -3.40 -0.16
CA PHE A 25 7.94 -3.99 0.39
C PHE A 25 8.82 -2.98 1.13
N ILE A 26 8.97 -1.75 0.60
CA ILE A 26 9.72 -0.68 1.27
C ILE A 26 9.12 -0.37 2.64
N ILE A 27 7.79 -0.23 2.71
CA ILE A 27 7.08 0.07 3.96
C ILE A 27 7.22 -1.08 4.97
N GLN A 28 7.19 -2.33 4.53
CA GLN A 28 7.35 -3.49 5.44
C GLN A 28 8.77 -3.61 6.03
N ILE A 29 9.79 -3.10 5.35
CA ILE A 29 11.18 -3.14 5.83
C ILE A 29 11.45 -1.96 6.80
N ALA A 30 10.65 -0.89 6.75
CA ALA A 30 10.80 0.24 7.63
C ALA A 30 10.48 -0.14 9.10
N PRO A 31 11.28 0.31 10.09
CA PRO A 31 11.04 0.02 11.50
C PRO A 31 9.73 0.69 11.98
N GLY A 32 8.86 -0.08 12.63
CA GLY A 32 7.53 0.37 13.09
C GLY A 32 6.52 0.45 11.97
N GLY A 33 6.27 -0.68 11.30
CA GLY A 33 5.43 -0.78 10.12
C GLY A 33 3.98 -0.36 10.33
N PRO A 34 3.23 -0.15 9.25
CA PRO A 34 1.84 0.30 9.30
C PRO A 34 0.93 -0.68 10.07
N VAL A 35 1.28 -1.97 10.06
CA VAL A 35 0.56 -2.99 10.81
C VAL A 35 0.80 -2.84 12.31
N GLU A 36 2.05 -2.65 12.76
CA GLU A 36 2.31 -2.36 14.18
C GLU A 36 1.66 -1.05 14.61
N GLN A 37 1.67 -0.02 13.78
CA GLN A 37 1.00 1.26 14.08
C GLN A 37 -0.52 1.12 14.17
N ALA A 38 -1.14 0.33 13.27
CA ALA A 38 -2.57 0.06 13.31
C ALA A 38 -2.95 -0.74 14.55
N ILE A 39 -2.18 -1.79 14.89
CA ILE A 39 -2.38 -2.58 16.11
C ILE A 39 -2.16 -1.69 17.34
N ALA A 40 -1.13 -0.85 17.37
CA ALA A 40 -0.86 0.06 18.49
C ALA A 40 -1.98 1.09 18.69
N GLN A 41 -2.61 1.60 17.63
CA GLN A 41 -3.78 2.47 17.73
C GLN A 41 -5.00 1.74 18.31
N ILE A 42 -5.24 0.50 17.89
CA ILE A 42 -6.34 -0.34 18.39
C ILE A 42 -6.10 -0.75 19.85
N SER A 43 -4.88 -1.22 20.18
CA SER A 43 -4.48 -1.61 21.53
C SER A 43 -4.41 -0.42 22.48
N GLY A 44 -3.92 0.74 22.04
CA GLY A 44 -3.90 1.98 22.83
C GLY A 44 -5.30 2.47 23.18
N THR A 45 -6.27 2.33 22.27
CA THR A 45 -7.68 2.64 22.53
C THR A 45 -8.30 1.70 23.57
N ALA A 46 -7.83 0.45 23.66
CA ALA A 46 -8.31 -0.52 24.64
C ALA A 46 -7.72 -0.34 26.05
N VAL A 47 -6.53 0.25 26.17
CA VAL A 47 -5.84 0.46 27.46
C VAL A 47 -6.34 1.72 28.19
N ASP A 48 -6.88 2.71 27.47
CA ASP A 48 -7.42 3.95 28.05
C ASP A 48 -8.82 3.79 28.71
N ALA A 49 -9.36 2.58 28.73
CA ALA A 49 -10.69 2.26 29.27
C ALA A 49 -10.67 1.60 30.66
N THR A 50 -9.57 1.66 31.41
CA THR A 50 -9.47 1.14 32.80
C THR A 50 -9.03 2.23 33.76
#